data_AF-A0A0Q9KQW3-F1
#
_entry.id   AF-A0A0Q9KQW3-F1
#
_cell.length_a   1.000
_cell.length_b   1.000
_cell.length_c   1.000
_cell.angle_alpha   90.00
_cell.angle_beta   90.00
_cell.angle_gamma   90.00
#
_symmetry.space_group_name_H-M   'P 1'
#
loop_
_entity.id
_entity.type
_entity.pdbx_description
1 polymer ?
#
loop_
_entity_poly.entity_id
_entity_poly.type
_entity_poly.pdbx_seq_one_letter_code
_entity_poly.pdbx_strand_id
1 'polypeptide(L)'
;MRGPVPGDPGSLSAAGTAARRAARDLAGASERGTTAYLSLKNVWGTSTSVRLRKEGRRSMAALARGGQQADVVGAALQTYAAELSELQARARRVLDAAGPAGLAVVDGRVRPAWGVSGEADPRAARDAEELMRTLQDELDGLGAQHRRRRDRLLAALAESTRTLDEIANDLRLR
;
A
#
# COMPACT_ATOMS: atom_id res chain seq x y z
N MET A 1 -17.29 -15.58 0.86
CA MET A 1 -17.92 -14.46 0.14
C MET A 1 -16.90 -13.32 0.08
N ARG A 2 -16.39 -12.95 -1.11
CA ARG A 2 -15.44 -11.82 -1.24
C ARG A 2 -16.23 -10.52 -1.04
N GLY A 3 -15.73 -9.64 -0.17
CA GLY A 3 -16.38 -8.33 0.07
C GLY A 3 -16.33 -7.42 -1.16
N PRO A 4 -17.12 -6.33 -1.20
CA PRO A 4 -17.20 -5.42 -2.35
C PRO A 4 -15.88 -4.72 -2.69
N VAL A 5 -15.00 -4.60 -1.68
CA VAL A 5 -13.67 -4.01 -1.79
C VAL A 5 -12.62 -5.09 -1.48
N PRO A 6 -11.89 -5.61 -2.48
CA PRO A 6 -10.95 -6.70 -2.28
C PRO A 6 -9.64 -6.26 -1.62
N GLY A 7 -9.00 -7.18 -0.91
CA GLY A 7 -7.68 -7.01 -0.29
C GLY A 7 -7.71 -7.20 1.22
N ASP A 8 -6.51 -7.31 1.81
CA ASP A 8 -6.31 -7.43 3.25
C ASP A 8 -5.42 -6.28 3.77
N PRO A 9 -6.00 -5.31 4.50
CA PRO A 9 -5.24 -4.24 5.14
C PRO A 9 -4.16 -4.75 6.10
N GLY A 10 -4.40 -5.88 6.77
CA GLY A 10 -3.47 -6.48 7.73
C GLY A 10 -2.17 -6.88 7.04
N SER A 11 -2.27 -7.63 5.95
CA SER A 11 -1.13 -8.01 5.11
C SER A 11 -0.35 -6.80 4.57
N LEU A 12 -1.04 -5.75 4.11
CA LEU A 12 -0.40 -4.52 3.62
C LEU A 12 0.35 -3.78 4.73
N SER A 13 -0.25 -3.67 5.92
CA SER A 13 0.37 -3.05 7.09
C SER A 13 1.60 -3.84 7.57
N ALA A 14 1.52 -5.17 7.56
CA ALA A 14 2.64 -6.04 7.89
C ALA A 14 3.79 -5.89 6.88
N ALA A 15 3.49 -5.87 5.58
CA ALA A 15 4.47 -5.62 4.54
C ALA A 15 5.12 -4.24 4.68
N GLY A 16 4.32 -3.19 4.96
CA GLY A 16 4.84 -1.85 5.21
C GLY A 16 5.76 -1.78 6.43
N THR A 17 5.41 -2.50 7.50
CA THR A 17 6.24 -2.62 8.70
C THR A 17 7.56 -3.33 8.42
N ALA A 18 7.54 -4.40 7.62
CA ALA A 18 8.74 -5.10 7.19
C ALA A 18 9.66 -4.19 6.36
N ALA A 19 9.11 -3.42 5.42
CA ALA A 19 9.86 -2.47 4.61
C ALA A 19 10.53 -1.39 5.48
N ARG A 20 9.81 -0.81 6.45
CA ARG A 20 10.39 0.16 7.40
C ARG A 20 11.42 -0.46 8.36
N ARG A 21 11.31 -1.75 8.66
CA ARG A 21 12.37 -2.46 9.40
C ARG A 21 13.63 -2.56 8.55
N ALA A 22 13.50 -3.00 7.29
CA ALA A 22 14.63 -3.05 6.36
C ALA A 22 15.28 -1.66 6.16
N ALA A 23 14.48 -0.59 6.09
CA ALA A 23 14.98 0.78 6.03
C ALA A 23 15.90 1.13 7.23
N ARG A 24 15.47 0.80 8.45
CA ARG A 24 16.25 1.02 9.67
C ARG A 24 17.52 0.16 9.71
N ASP A 25 17.41 -1.10 9.27
CA ASP A 25 18.57 -2.00 9.22
C ASP A 25 19.63 -1.49 8.23
N LEU A 26 19.20 -1.00 7.06
CA LEU A 26 20.07 -0.36 6.06
C LEU A 26 20.70 0.93 6.57
N ALA A 27 19.93 1.78 7.26
CA ALA A 27 20.45 3.00 7.87
C ALA A 27 21.54 2.68 8.92
N GLY A 28 21.25 1.74 9.82
CA GLY A 28 22.22 1.30 10.83
C GLY A 28 23.46 0.65 10.21
N ALA A 29 23.32 -0.11 9.12
CA ALA A 29 24.46 -0.66 8.39
C ALA A 29 25.33 0.43 7.74
N SER A 30 24.69 1.43 7.13
CA SER A 30 25.37 2.59 6.55
C SER A 30 26.15 3.40 7.59
N GLU A 31 25.56 3.66 8.76
CA GLU A 31 26.21 4.38 9.86
C GLU A 31 27.42 3.62 10.42
N ARG A 32 27.25 2.33 10.73
CA ARG A 32 28.33 1.47 11.24
C ARG A 32 29.47 1.38 10.24
N GLY A 33 29.16 1.15 8.96
CA GLY A 33 30.17 1.06 7.91
C GLY A 33 30.88 2.40 7.66
N THR A 34 30.16 3.51 7.70
CA THR A 34 30.77 4.85 7.60
C THR A 34 31.77 5.09 8.72
N THR A 35 31.39 4.76 9.96
CA THR A 35 32.29 4.84 11.13
C THR A 35 33.53 3.97 10.96
N ALA A 36 33.38 2.73 10.48
CA ALA A 36 34.49 1.81 10.23
C ALA A 36 35.45 2.33 9.13
N TYR A 37 34.93 2.90 8.05
CA TYR A 37 35.79 3.48 7.00
C TYR A 37 36.50 4.76 7.47
N LEU A 38 35.89 5.54 8.36
CA LEU A 38 36.53 6.71 8.97
C LEU A 38 37.68 6.30 9.91
N SER A 39 37.49 5.26 10.73
CA SER A 39 38.54 4.76 11.63
C SER A 39 39.73 4.18 10.86
N LEU A 40 39.51 3.59 9.68
CA LEU A 40 40.56 3.07 8.81
C LEU A 40 41.59 4.15 8.42
N LYS A 41 41.19 5.43 8.34
CA LYS A 41 42.11 6.56 8.08
C LYS A 41 43.22 6.64 9.14
N ASN A 42 42.89 6.34 10.40
CA ASN A 42 43.80 6.52 11.53
C ASN A 42 44.79 5.36 11.66
N VAL A 43 44.46 4.20 11.09
CA VAL A 43 45.25 2.96 11.23
C VAL A 43 46.04 2.64 9.95
N TRP A 44 45.51 3.01 8.78
CA TRP A 44 46.11 2.65 7.49
C TRP A 44 46.12 3.84 6.53
N GLY A 45 47.25 4.55 6.45
CA GLY A 45 47.41 5.79 5.68
C GLY A 45 47.81 5.63 4.20
N THR A 46 47.78 4.42 3.63
CA THR A 46 48.30 4.15 2.28
C THR A 46 47.35 4.59 1.15
N SER A 47 47.85 4.69 -0.08
CA SER A 47 47.03 4.97 -1.28
C SER A 47 45.93 3.92 -1.49
N THR A 48 46.20 2.65 -1.18
CA THR A 48 45.20 1.57 -1.18
C THR A 48 44.05 1.84 -0.21
N SER A 49 44.34 2.37 0.99
CA SER A 49 43.31 2.71 1.96
C SER A 49 42.44 3.88 1.51
N VAL A 50 43.00 4.83 0.76
CA VAL A 50 42.24 5.95 0.17
C VAL A 50 41.22 5.42 -0.84
N ARG A 51 41.63 4.51 -1.73
CA ARG A 51 40.74 3.87 -2.71
C ARG A 51 39.63 3.09 -2.01
N LEU A 52 39.97 2.25 -1.04
CA LEU A 52 39.02 1.44 -0.28
C LEU A 52 38.01 2.31 0.48
N ARG A 53 38.43 3.41 1.10
CA ARG A 53 37.52 4.34 1.78
C ARG A 53 36.60 5.09 0.81
N LYS A 54 37.10 5.46 -0.37
CA LYS A 54 36.28 6.10 -1.42
C LYS A 54 35.19 5.14 -1.90
N GLU A 55 35.54 3.88 -2.09
CA GLU A 55 34.61 2.83 -2.47
C GLU A 55 33.58 2.55 -1.37
N GLY A 56 34.06 2.38 -0.13
CA GLY A 56 33.24 2.21 1.05
C GLY A 56 32.21 3.32 1.23
N ARG A 57 32.65 4.59 1.13
CA ARG A 57 31.75 5.75 1.22
C ARG A 57 30.65 5.71 0.16
N ARG A 58 30.96 5.29 -1.08
CA ARG A 58 29.95 5.14 -2.14
C ARG A 58 28.97 4.03 -1.80
N SER A 59 29.46 2.89 -1.30
CA SER A 59 28.61 1.77 -0.89
C SER A 59 27.69 2.15 0.28
N MET A 60 28.18 2.89 1.27
CA MET A 60 27.35 3.38 2.39
C MET A 60 26.30 4.39 1.90
N ALA A 61 26.67 5.29 0.99
CA ALA A 61 25.70 6.20 0.37
C ALA A 61 24.61 5.45 -0.40
N ALA A 62 24.95 4.36 -1.09
CA ALA A 62 23.97 3.50 -1.75
C ALA A 62 23.05 2.78 -0.74
N LEU A 63 23.58 2.25 0.36
CA LEU A 63 22.76 1.66 1.44
C LEU A 63 21.80 2.69 2.05
N ALA A 64 22.27 3.92 2.29
CA ALA A 64 21.43 5.00 2.81
C ALA A 64 20.28 5.34 1.84
N ARG A 65 20.57 5.47 0.54
CA ARG A 65 19.54 5.69 -0.50
C ARG A 65 18.55 4.52 -0.58
N GLY A 66 19.04 3.28 -0.50
CA GLY A 66 18.19 2.09 -0.48
C GLY A 66 17.29 2.05 0.75
N GLY A 67 17.81 2.44 1.92
CA GLY A 67 17.03 2.56 3.15
C GLY A 67 15.91 3.59 3.04
N GLN A 68 16.19 4.76 2.44
CA GLN A 68 15.17 5.78 2.18
C GLN A 68 14.04 5.26 1.27
N GLN A 69 14.37 4.52 0.21
CA GLN A 69 13.35 3.94 -0.67
C GLN A 69 12.51 2.87 0.04
N ALA A 70 13.14 2.03 0.87
CA ALA A 70 12.40 1.06 1.69
C ALA A 70 11.44 1.74 2.68
N ASP A 71 11.80 2.90 3.23
CA ASP A 71 10.90 3.68 4.10
C ASP A 71 9.72 4.29 3.31
N VAL A 72 9.98 4.83 2.12
CA VAL A 72 8.94 5.34 1.20
C VAL A 72 7.94 4.25 0.84
N VAL A 73 8.42 3.06 0.46
CA VAL A 73 7.58 1.89 0.19
C VAL A 73 6.76 1.51 1.42
N GLY A 74 7.41 1.46 2.58
CA GLY A 74 6.76 1.14 3.85
C GLY A 74 5.65 2.13 4.21
N ALA A 75 5.88 3.42 4.01
CA ALA A 75 4.88 4.47 4.21
C ALA A 75 3.71 4.35 3.24
N ALA A 76 3.98 4.16 1.94
CA ALA A 76 2.94 4.01 0.93
C ALA A 76 2.02 2.81 1.22
N LEU A 77 2.60 1.67 1.62
CA LEU A 77 1.85 0.47 2.01
C LEU A 77 0.96 0.70 3.24
N GLN A 78 1.48 1.38 4.27
CA GLN A 78 0.71 1.70 5.47
C GLN A 78 -0.43 2.68 5.19
N THR A 79 -0.17 3.72 4.39
CA THR A 79 -1.20 4.66 3.94
C THR A 79 -2.32 3.93 3.20
N TYR A 80 -1.96 3.08 2.23
CA TYR A 80 -2.96 2.33 1.48
C TYR A 80 -3.70 1.30 2.34
N ALA A 81 -3.04 0.68 3.33
CA ALA A 81 -3.70 -0.20 4.28
C ALA A 81 -4.80 0.54 5.07
N ALA A 82 -4.51 1.74 5.57
CA ALA A 82 -5.49 2.56 6.28
C ALA A 82 -6.65 2.98 5.35
N GLU A 83 -6.33 3.41 4.14
CA GLU A 83 -7.31 3.75 3.11
C GLU A 83 -8.20 2.55 2.72
N LEU A 84 -7.66 1.35 2.67
CA LEU A 84 -8.40 0.12 2.37
C LEU A 84 -9.34 -0.25 3.51
N SER A 85 -8.89 -0.18 4.76
CA SER A 85 -9.73 -0.37 5.94
C SER A 85 -10.91 0.60 5.96
N GLU A 86 -10.68 1.88 5.63
CA GLU A 86 -11.73 2.90 5.51
C GLU A 86 -12.77 2.53 4.44
N LEU A 87 -12.32 2.12 3.26
CA LEU A 87 -13.20 1.70 2.16
C LEU A 87 -14.00 0.44 2.52
N GLN A 88 -13.39 -0.52 3.22
CA GLN A 88 -14.07 -1.72 3.69
C GLN A 88 -15.13 -1.39 4.75
N ALA A 89 -14.85 -0.47 5.68
CA ALA A 89 -15.83 0.00 6.66
C ALA A 89 -17.00 0.73 6.00
N ARG A 90 -16.76 1.52 4.96
CA ARG A 90 -17.83 2.15 4.15
C ARG A 90 -18.64 1.12 3.39
N ALA A 91 -18.00 0.16 2.73
CA ALA A 91 -18.68 -0.94 2.05
C ALA A 91 -19.55 -1.74 3.03
N ARG A 92 -19.08 -1.95 4.27
CA ARG A 92 -19.86 -2.62 5.31
C ARG A 92 -21.13 -1.84 5.67
N ARG A 93 -21.06 -0.51 5.78
CA ARG A 93 -22.24 0.33 6.01
C ARG A 93 -23.28 0.21 4.89
N VAL A 94 -22.85 0.10 3.63
CA VAL A 94 -23.78 -0.15 2.51
C VAL A 94 -24.47 -1.51 2.67
N LEU A 95 -23.73 -2.56 3.04
CA LEU A 95 -24.30 -3.89 3.29
C LEU A 95 -25.30 -3.86 4.45
N ASP A 96 -24.96 -3.17 5.53
CA ASP A 96 -25.81 -3.05 6.72
C ASP A 96 -27.06 -2.20 6.43
N ALA A 97 -27.00 -1.24 5.49
CA ALA A 97 -28.16 -0.48 5.03
C ALA A 97 -29.07 -1.26 4.06
N ALA A 98 -28.49 -2.13 3.22
CA ALA A 98 -29.23 -2.92 2.25
C ALA A 98 -30.12 -3.99 2.92
N GLY A 99 -29.60 -4.68 3.94
CA GLY A 99 -30.28 -5.82 4.58
C GLY A 99 -31.69 -5.50 5.11
N PRO A 100 -31.87 -4.47 5.96
CA PRO A 100 -33.19 -4.09 6.48
C PRO A 100 -34.20 -3.68 5.41
N ALA A 101 -33.73 -3.22 4.25
CA ALA A 101 -34.57 -2.83 3.12
C ALA A 101 -34.96 -4.01 2.20
N GLY A 102 -34.61 -5.24 2.58
CA GLY A 102 -34.83 -6.41 1.72
C GLY A 102 -33.96 -6.41 0.46
N LEU A 103 -32.83 -5.68 0.49
CA LEU A 103 -31.85 -5.64 -0.58
C LEU A 103 -30.62 -6.47 -0.21
N ALA A 104 -29.97 -7.03 -1.21
CA ALA A 104 -28.73 -7.79 -1.10
C ALA A 104 -27.70 -7.25 -2.08
N VAL A 105 -26.43 -7.31 -1.71
CA VAL A 105 -25.32 -7.01 -2.61
C VAL A 105 -24.71 -8.32 -3.09
N VAL A 106 -24.86 -8.61 -4.37
CA VAL A 106 -24.35 -9.82 -5.02
C VAL A 106 -23.48 -9.41 -6.19
N ASP A 107 -22.24 -9.89 -6.23
CA ASP A 107 -21.27 -9.59 -7.29
C ASP A 107 -21.12 -8.09 -7.58
N GLY A 108 -21.11 -7.27 -6.51
CA GLY A 108 -20.98 -5.81 -6.61
C GLY A 108 -22.24 -5.09 -7.12
N ARG A 109 -23.38 -5.79 -7.19
CA ARG A 109 -24.67 -5.22 -7.58
C ARG A 109 -25.65 -5.26 -6.42
N VAL A 110 -26.33 -4.13 -6.17
CA VAL A 110 -27.49 -4.09 -5.27
C VAL A 110 -28.69 -4.66 -6.01
N ARG A 111 -29.36 -5.64 -5.42
CA ARG A 111 -30.53 -6.32 -5.97
C ARG A 111 -31.53 -6.62 -4.87
N PRO A 112 -32.82 -6.83 -5.19
CA PRO A 112 -33.75 -7.41 -4.25
C PRO A 112 -33.22 -8.74 -3.69
N ALA A 113 -33.37 -8.94 -2.38
CA ALA A 113 -33.04 -10.21 -1.75
C ALA A 113 -34.03 -11.29 -2.20
N TRP A 114 -33.55 -12.53 -2.27
CA TRP A 114 -34.41 -13.68 -2.62
C TRP A 114 -35.54 -13.83 -1.59
N GLY A 115 -36.77 -14.01 -2.07
CA GLY A 115 -37.95 -14.24 -1.23
C GLY A 115 -38.74 -12.98 -0.83
N VAL A 116 -38.34 -11.78 -1.29
CA VAL A 116 -39.14 -10.56 -1.14
C VAL A 116 -40.15 -10.48 -2.29
N SER A 117 -41.26 -11.21 -2.17
CA SER A 117 -42.40 -11.18 -3.09
C SER A 117 -43.67 -10.78 -2.34
N GLY A 118 -43.68 -9.57 -1.79
CA GLY A 118 -44.89 -8.97 -1.20
C GLY A 118 -45.63 -8.13 -2.25
N GLU A 119 -46.96 -8.18 -2.22
CA GLU A 119 -47.86 -7.34 -3.03
C GLU A 119 -47.47 -5.87 -2.88
N ALA A 120 -46.83 -5.29 -3.90
CA ALA A 120 -46.13 -4.02 -3.75
C ALA A 120 -47.09 -2.84 -3.93
N ASP A 121 -47.27 -2.06 -2.86
CA ASP A 121 -47.69 -0.67 -2.98
C ASP A 121 -46.75 0.02 -4.00
N PRO A 122 -47.30 0.65 -5.07
CA PRO A 122 -46.49 1.38 -6.05
C PRO A 122 -45.54 2.42 -5.45
N ARG A 123 -45.86 2.96 -4.27
CA ARG A 123 -44.96 3.88 -3.55
C ARG A 123 -43.76 3.14 -2.95
N ALA A 124 -44.00 2.04 -2.24
CA ALA A 124 -42.94 1.21 -1.67
C ALA A 124 -41.99 0.65 -2.75
N ALA A 125 -42.52 0.32 -3.94
CA ALA A 125 -41.70 -0.09 -5.07
C ALA A 125 -40.75 1.01 -5.55
N ARG A 126 -41.23 2.26 -5.67
CA ARG A 126 -40.41 3.41 -6.07
C ARG A 126 -39.34 3.75 -5.04
N ASP A 127 -39.69 3.71 -3.76
CA ASP A 127 -38.77 3.99 -2.67
C ASP A 127 -37.63 2.94 -2.64
N ALA A 128 -37.97 1.65 -2.85
CA ALA A 128 -36.99 0.57 -2.95
C ALA A 128 -36.08 0.73 -4.18
N GLU A 129 -36.62 1.13 -5.34
CA GLU A 129 -35.81 1.42 -6.52
C GLU A 129 -34.85 2.61 -6.31
N GLU A 130 -35.31 3.68 -5.67
CA GLU A 130 -34.50 4.84 -5.36
C GLU A 130 -33.37 4.51 -4.37
N LEU A 131 -33.69 3.75 -3.32
CA LEU A 131 -32.68 3.26 -2.39
C LEU A 131 -31.68 2.34 -3.08
N MET A 132 -32.15 1.43 -3.93
CA MET A 132 -31.27 0.53 -4.69
C MET A 132 -30.31 1.32 -5.59
N ARG A 133 -30.79 2.36 -6.30
CA ARG A 133 -29.93 3.25 -7.08
C ARG A 133 -28.89 3.96 -6.21
N THR A 134 -29.33 4.54 -5.09
CA THR A 134 -28.45 5.26 -4.15
C THR A 134 -27.33 4.36 -3.62
N LEU A 135 -27.67 3.15 -3.16
CA LEU A 135 -26.69 2.19 -2.64
C LEU A 135 -25.77 1.67 -3.75
N GLN A 136 -26.27 1.52 -4.97
CA GLN A 136 -25.45 1.14 -6.13
C GLN A 136 -24.44 2.23 -6.48
N ASP A 137 -24.87 3.49 -6.53
CA ASP A 137 -24.00 4.64 -6.81
C ASP A 137 -22.90 4.77 -5.75
N GLU A 138 -23.23 4.52 -4.47
CA GLU A 138 -22.24 4.49 -3.40
C GLU A 138 -21.22 3.35 -3.60
N LEU A 139 -21.67 2.13 -3.93
CA LEU A 139 -20.76 1.01 -4.22
C LEU A 139 -19.85 1.29 -5.41
N ASP A 140 -20.40 1.84 -6.50
CA ASP A 140 -19.64 2.18 -7.68
C ASP A 140 -18.61 3.28 -7.37
N GLY A 141 -18.99 4.26 -6.54
CA GLY A 141 -18.11 5.27 -6.00
C GLY A 141 -16.99 4.70 -5.14
N LEU A 142 -17.26 3.70 -4.29
CA LEU A 142 -16.26 2.98 -3.51
C LEU A 142 -15.31 2.18 -4.40
N GLY A 143 -15.83 1.48 -5.40
CA GLY A 143 -15.03 0.73 -6.38
C GLY A 143 -14.12 1.65 -7.20
N ALA A 144 -14.60 2.83 -7.60
CA ALA A 144 -13.79 3.84 -8.28
C ALA A 144 -12.68 4.40 -7.37
N GLN A 145 -12.98 4.68 -6.09
CA GLN A 145 -11.97 5.11 -5.11
C GLN A 145 -10.90 4.04 -4.88
N HIS A 146 -11.32 2.78 -4.70
CA HIS A 146 -10.42 1.65 -4.52
C HIS A 146 -9.44 1.53 -5.71
N ARG A 147 -9.95 1.54 -6.94
CA ARG A 147 -9.10 1.47 -8.15
C ARG A 147 -8.08 2.61 -8.20
N ARG A 148 -8.53 3.86 -8.03
CA ARG A 148 -7.62 5.02 -8.06
C ARG A 148 -6.53 4.95 -6.98
N ARG A 149 -6.89 4.57 -5.76
CA ARG A 149 -5.93 4.45 -4.64
C ARG A 149 -4.94 3.30 -4.88
N ARG A 150 -5.42 2.15 -5.36
CA ARG A 150 -4.58 1.02 -5.75
C ARG A 150 -3.60 1.39 -6.85
N ASP A 151 -4.06 2.05 -7.90
CA ASP A 151 -3.21 2.42 -9.04
C ASP A 151 -2.14 3.44 -8.62
N ARG A 152 -2.47 4.37 -7.70
CA ARG A 152 -1.48 5.26 -7.06
C ARG A 152 -0.42 4.48 -6.28
N LEU A 153 -0.81 3.50 -5.47
CA LEU A 153 0.14 2.64 -4.75
C LEU A 153 1.05 1.90 -5.73
N LEU A 154 0.48 1.27 -6.77
CA LEU A 154 1.25 0.53 -7.76
C LEU A 154 2.26 1.43 -8.50
N ALA A 155 1.88 2.66 -8.84
CA ALA A 155 2.78 3.64 -9.42
C ALA A 155 3.95 3.99 -8.48
N ALA A 156 3.66 4.22 -7.19
CA ALA A 156 4.70 4.48 -6.19
C ALA A 156 5.65 3.30 -6.00
N LEU A 157 5.12 2.06 -5.97
CA LEU A 157 5.94 0.85 -5.87
C LEU A 157 6.80 0.63 -7.12
N ALA A 158 6.25 0.89 -8.31
CA ALA A 158 7.00 0.79 -9.56
C ALA A 158 8.16 1.81 -9.60
N GLU A 159 7.92 3.04 -9.15
CA GLU A 159 8.95 4.07 -9.02
C GLU A 159 10.08 3.66 -8.07
N SER A 160 9.72 3.22 -6.86
CA SER A 160 10.71 2.77 -5.86
C SER A 160 11.46 1.54 -6.34
N THR A 161 10.82 0.61 -7.06
CA THR A 161 11.49 -0.57 -7.64
C THR A 161 12.55 -0.14 -8.65
N ARG A 162 12.22 0.75 -9.59
CA ARG A 162 13.19 1.29 -10.55
C ARG A 162 14.36 1.98 -9.85
N THR A 163 14.08 2.81 -8.85
CA THR A 163 15.12 3.50 -8.08
C THR A 163 16.04 2.50 -7.34
N LEU A 164 15.46 1.45 -6.74
CA LEU A 164 16.23 0.41 -6.06
C LEU A 164 17.11 -0.40 -7.04
N ASP A 165 16.60 -0.69 -8.24
CA ASP A 165 17.36 -1.36 -9.29
C ASP A 165 18.54 -0.50 -9.78
N GLU A 166 18.34 0.80 -9.95
CA GLU A 166 19.41 1.75 -10.27
C GLU A 166 20.49 1.77 -9.18
N ILE A 167 20.08 1.84 -7.91
CA ILE A 167 21.00 1.78 -6.76
C ILE A 167 21.76 0.46 -6.72
N ALA A 168 21.10 -0.66 -7.03
CA ALA A 168 21.74 -1.97 -7.08
C ALA A 168 22.74 -2.10 -8.25
N ASN A 169 22.42 -1.53 -9.41
CA ASN A 169 23.31 -1.52 -10.57
C ASN A 169 24.54 -0.64 -10.35
N ASP A 170 24.39 0.52 -9.71
CA ASP A 170 25.49 1.39 -9.25
C ASP A 170 26.52 0.64 -8.36
N LEU A 171 26.06 -0.39 -7.65
CA LEU A 171 26.88 -1.25 -6.81
C LEU A 171 27.52 -2.42 -7.58
N ARG A 172 26.85 -2.96 -8.60
CA ARG A 172 27.29 -4.15 -9.37
C ARG A 172 28.23 -3.84 -10.53
N LEU A 173 28.11 -2.69 -11.18
CA LEU A 173 28.91 -2.32 -12.36
C LEU A 173 30.32 -1.86 -11.97
N ARG A 174 30.98 -2.64 -11.10
CA ARG A 174 32.34 -2.44 -10.62
C ARG A 174 33.19 -3.68 -10.87
#